data_AF-A0A942N433-F1
#
_entry.id   AF-A0A942N433-F1
#
_cell.length_a   1.000
_cell.length_b   1.000
_cell.length_c   1.000
_cell.angle_alpha   90.00
_cell.angle_beta   90.00
_cell.angle_gamma   90.00
#
_symmetry.space_group_name_H-M   'P 1'
#
loop_
_entity.id
_entity.type
_entity.pdbx_description
1 polymer ?
#
loop_
_entity_poly.entity_id
_entity_poly.type
_entity_poly.pdbx_seq_one_letter_code
_entity_poly.pdbx_strand_id
1 'polypeptide(L)' 'MPPIIRKYTFRVNEITLEKFRYLADNNFRTVNKELEKVMNDSIAQYEKENGEIKIDLKTR' A
#
# COMPACT_ATOMS: atom_id res chain seq x y z
N MET A 1 -8.27 2.87 21.17
CA MET A 1 -9.13 2.96 19.96
C MET A 1 -8.50 2.07 18.89
N PRO A 2 -9.26 1.18 18.24
CA PRO A 2 -8.74 0.41 17.11
C PRO A 2 -8.41 1.33 15.93
N PRO A 3 -7.38 1.03 15.12
CA PRO A 3 -7.01 1.82 13.95
C PRO A 3 -8.13 1.78 12.90
N ILE A 4 -8.43 2.92 12.28
CA ILE A 4 -9.45 3.05 11.23
C ILE A 4 -8.86 2.50 9.93
N ILE A 5 -9.18 1.25 9.60
CA ILE A 5 -8.79 0.63 8.32
C ILE A 5 -9.81 1.04 7.26
N ARG A 6 -9.38 1.84 6.27
CA ARG A 6 -10.22 2.22 5.13
C ARG A 6 -10.15 1.14 4.06
N LYS A 7 -11.31 0.62 3.64
CA LYS A 7 -11.39 -0.27 2.47
C LYS A 7 -11.13 0.57 1.22
N TYR A 8 -10.11 0.20 0.45
CA TYR A 8 -9.78 0.84 -0.81
C TYR A 8 -9.88 -0.20 -1.93
N THR A 9 -10.62 0.14 -2.99
CA THR A 9 -10.69 -0.71 -4.19
C THR A 9 -9.60 -0.27 -5.15
N PHE A 10 -8.54 -1.06 -5.26
CA PHE A 10 -7.44 -0.79 -6.18
C PHE A 10 -7.79 -1.35 -7.57
N ARG A 11 -7.86 -0.47 -8.58
CA ARG A 11 -8.04 -0.87 -9.99
C ARG A 11 -6.67 -1.09 -10.62
N VAL A 12 -6.43 -2.31 -11.08
CA VAL A 12 -5.16 -2.78 -11.60
C VAL A 12 -5.45 -3.79 -12.71
N ASN A 13 -4.57 -3.85 -13.71
CA ASN A 13 -4.66 -4.84 -14.77
C ASN A 13 -4.55 -6.27 -14.20
N GLU A 14 -5.31 -7.21 -14.76
CA GLU A 14 -5.36 -8.61 -14.34
C GLU A 14 -3.97 -9.26 -14.26
N ILE A 15 -3.14 -9.04 -15.28
CA ILE A 15 -1.76 -9.56 -15.36
C ILE A 15 -0.91 -9.06 -14.17
N THR A 16 -1.06 -7.80 -13.79
CA THR A 16 -0.32 -7.22 -12.66
C THR A 16 -0.84 -7.81 -11.34
N LEU A 17 -2.15 -8.02 -11.21
CA LEU A 17 -2.74 -8.65 -10.03
C LEU A 17 -2.27 -10.09 -9.85
N GLU A 18 -2.17 -10.88 -10.92
CA GLU A 18 -1.65 -12.24 -10.88
C GLU A 18 -0.18 -12.28 -10.45
N LYS A 19 0.67 -11.45 -11.06
CA LYS A 19 2.08 -11.33 -10.65
C LYS A 19 2.20 -10.92 -9.19
N PHE A 20 1.36 -9.99 -8.76
CA PHE A 20 1.36 -9.51 -7.39
C PHE A 20 0.89 -10.59 -6.41
N ARG A 21 -0.09 -11.41 -6.80
CA ARG A 21 -0.54 -12.56 -6.01
C ARG A 21 0.53 -13.63 -5.90
N TYR A 22 1.27 -13.89 -6.97
CA TYR A 22 2.43 -14.79 -6.96
C TYR A 22 3.53 -14.30 -5.98
N LEU A 23 3.82 -12.99 -5.99
CA LEU A 23 4.76 -12.40 -5.04
C LEU A 23 4.30 -12.52 -3.58
N ALA A 24 3.01 -12.24 -3.33
CA ALA A 24 2.45 -12.32 -1.98
C ALA A 24 2.44 -13.76 -1.43
N ASP A 25 2.12 -14.73 -2.28
CA ASP A 25 2.14 -16.16 -1.95
C ASP A 25 3.56 -16.62 -1.57
N ASN A 26 4.56 -16.19 -2.34
CA ASN A 26 5.96 -16.49 -2.07
C ASN A 26 6.45 -15.94 -0.72
N ASN A 27 5.90 -14.80 -0.29
CA ASN A 27 6.25 -14.15 0.98
C ASN A 27 5.40 -14.62 2.18
N PHE A 28 4.52 -15.61 2.02
CA PHE A 28 3.53 -16.05 3.02
C PHE A 28 2.66 -14.91 3.58
N ARG A 29 2.41 -13.87 2.76
CA ARG A 29 1.63 -12.69 3.14
C ARG A 29 0.35 -12.63 2.35
N THR A 30 -0.67 -11.99 2.92
CA THR A 30 -1.85 -11.64 2.13
C THR A 30 -1.47 -10.58 1.11
N VAL A 31 -2.16 -10.60 -0.04
CA VAL A 31 -2.04 -9.59 -1.10
C VAL A 31 -2.12 -8.18 -0.51
N ASN A 32 -3.06 -7.93 0.41
CA ASN A 32 -3.19 -6.64 1.09
C ASN A 32 -1.96 -6.26 1.91
N LYS A 33 -1.36 -7.19 2.66
CA LYS A 33 -0.22 -6.90 3.53
C LYS A 33 1.05 -6.62 2.73
N GLU A 34 1.20 -7.26 1.57
CA GLU A 34 2.25 -6.91 0.63
C GLU A 34 2.00 -5.54 -0.01
N LEU A 35 0.74 -5.23 -0.34
CA LEU A 35 0.36 -3.93 -0.92
C LEU A 35 0.66 -2.79 0.06
N GLU A 36 0.31 -2.97 1.34
CA GLU A 36 0.65 -2.03 2.41
C GLU A 36 2.16 -1.81 2.52
N LYS A 37 2.96 -2.88 2.42
CA LYS A 37 4.43 -2.78 2.47
C LYS A 37 4.97 -1.98 1.29
N VAL A 38 4.53 -2.29 0.07
CA VAL A 38 4.95 -1.59 -1.16
C VAL A 38 4.54 -0.12 -1.12
N MET A 39 3.33 0.19 -0.63
CA MET A 39 2.90 1.57 -0.44
C MET A 39 3.77 2.31 0.57
N ASN A 40 4.05 1.70 1.73
CA ASN A 40 4.87 2.33 2.76
C ASN A 40 6.31 2.57 2.26
N ASP A 41 6.90 1.59 1.57
CA ASP A 41 8.22 1.71 0.98
C ASP A 41 8.28 2.84 -0.08
N SER A 42 7.26 2.92 -0.94
CA SER A 42 7.13 4.00 -1.92
C SER A 42 7.00 5.38 -1.27
N ILE A 43 6.22 5.48 -0.18
CA ILE A 43 6.07 6.72 0.61
C ILE A 43 7.41 7.09 1.24
N ALA A 44 8.09 6.14 1.90
CA ALA A 44 9.37 6.39 2.55
C ALA A 44 10.45 6.84 1.55
N GLN A 45 10.50 6.22 0.37
CA GLN A 45 11.40 6.63 -0.69
C GLN A 45 11.06 8.04 -1.20
N TYR A 46 9.77 8.33 -1.40
CA TYR A 46 9.33 9.66 -1.81
C TYR A 46 9.64 10.73 -0.77
N GLU A 47 9.39 10.46 0.52
CA GLU A 47 9.70 11.38 1.62
C GLU A 47 11.20 11.66 1.74
N LYS A 48 12.03 10.66 1.49
CA LYS A 48 13.49 10.80 1.48
C LYS A 48 13.97 11.71 0.34
N GLU A 49 13.32 11.66 -0.81
CA GLU A 49 13.73 12.39 -2.02
C GLU A 49 13.11 13.79 -2.13
N ASN A 50 11.84 13.94 -1.71
CA ASN A 50 11.04 15.16 -1.89
C ASN A 50 10.71 15.90 -0.58
N GLY A 51 11.00 15.31 0.58
CA GLY A 51 10.63 15.85 1.90
C GLY A 51 9.30 15.29 2.43
N GLU A 52 9.06 15.49 3.72
CA GLU A 52 7.92 14.91 4.46
C GLU A 52 6.57 15.28 3.85
N ILE A 53 5.72 14.27 3.63
CA ILE A 53 4.37 14.48 3.11
C ILE A 53 3.46 14.88 4.28
N LYS A 54 3.26 16.19 4.47
CA LYS A 54 2.27 16.69 5.44
C LYS A 54 0.86 16.53 4.90
N ILE A 55 0.24 15.39 5.20
CA ILE A 55 -1.18 15.16 4.90
C ILE A 55 -2.02 15.75 6.04
N ASP A 56 -2.69 16.87 5.80
CA ASP A 56 -3.75 17.37 6.69
C ASP A 56 -4.99 16.50 6.47
N LEU A 57 -5.12 15.43 7.25
CA LEU A 57 -6.33 14.60 7.30
C LEU A 57 -7.46 15.43 7.93
N LYS A 58 -8.02 16.37 7.17
CA LYS A 58 -9.31 17.00 7.49
C LYS A 58 -10.38 15.94 7.42
N THR A 59 -10.65 15.36 8.58
CA THR A 59 -11.86 14.60 8.86
C THR A 59 -13.04 15.49 8.47
N ARG A 60 -13.80 15.05 7.47
CA ARG A 60 -15.09 15.63 7.07
C ARG A 60 -16.10 14.52 7.06
#